data_AF-A0A150Q293-F1
#
_entry.id   AF-A0A150Q293-F1
#
_cell.length_a   1.000
_cell.length_b   1.000
_cell.length_c   1.000
_cell.angle_alpha   90.00
_cell.angle_beta   90.00
_cell.angle_gamma   90.00
#
_symmetry.space_group_name_H-M   'P 1'
#
loop_
_entity.id
_entity.type
_entity.pdbx_description
1 polymer ?
#
loop_
_entity_poly.entity_id
_entity_poly.type
_entity_poly.pdbx_seq_one_letter_code
_entity_poly.pdbx_strand_id
1 'polypeptide(L)'
;MAARMKHAALALALWMGAFAGACGSTTPPPETAADKDDFDGESSPGDDATAGSESAKAQKPSKSEKTAAADEGEGDEAPAKSTPIQATKFEADLKKIGINLKKIPELEKLSTAQKKKVMPLLQKALGYDTCQGCHAEGDFKKETRDMKVAREMWRHFVVPLRSESGGTLFCDSCHAGNEHVLNRKDKKAVQAFMEEEYQYKLARADKEDMECGTCHGDAMETKIIEKLWNIPK
;
A
#
# COMPACT_ATOMS: atom_id res chain seq x y z
N MET A 1 41.34 -35.73 11.98
CA MET A 1 41.70 -35.94 10.56
C MET A 1 40.67 -35.16 9.73
N ALA A 2 40.89 -33.90 9.36
CA ALA A 2 41.77 -33.36 8.31
C ALA A 2 41.29 -33.67 6.87
N ALA A 3 40.69 -32.68 6.21
CA ALA A 3 40.75 -32.31 4.77
C ALA A 3 39.53 -31.42 4.46
N ARG A 4 39.58 -30.08 4.39
CA ARG A 4 40.21 -29.19 3.40
C ARG A 4 39.99 -29.62 1.94
N MET A 5 39.04 -29.00 1.26
CA MET A 5 39.11 -28.77 -0.18
C MET A 5 38.89 -27.29 -0.51
N LYS A 6 39.87 -26.75 -1.23
CA LYS A 6 39.98 -25.40 -1.74
C LYS A 6 39.79 -25.48 -3.26
N HIS A 7 38.86 -24.73 -3.83
CA HIS A 7 38.87 -24.33 -5.26
C HIS A 7 38.27 -22.91 -5.29
N ALA A 8 39.02 -21.82 -5.46
CA ALA A 8 39.71 -21.35 -6.66
C ALA A 8 38.74 -21.08 -7.84
N ALA A 9 38.24 -19.85 -7.93
CA ALA A 9 37.69 -19.23 -9.13
C ALA A 9 37.86 -17.70 -8.96
N LEU A 10 38.93 -17.08 -9.47
CA LEU A 10 39.19 -16.60 -10.83
C LEU A 10 38.43 -15.30 -11.16
N ALA A 11 39.24 -14.32 -11.55
CA ALA A 11 38.99 -12.89 -11.66
C ALA A 11 37.96 -12.48 -12.72
N LEU A 12 37.29 -11.34 -12.49
CA LEU A 12 36.73 -10.56 -13.58
C LEU A 12 36.72 -9.05 -13.28
N ALA A 13 37.64 -8.39 -13.97
CA ALA A 13 37.69 -7.00 -14.47
C ALA A 13 36.93 -5.89 -13.71
N LEU A 14 37.71 -5.06 -13.00
CA LEU A 14 37.35 -3.66 -12.70
C LEU A 14 37.46 -2.82 -13.98
N TRP A 15 36.37 -2.20 -14.40
CA TRP A 15 36.36 -1.11 -15.37
C TRP A 15 36.12 0.19 -14.63
N MET A 16 37.17 1.01 -14.49
CA MET A 16 37.08 2.39 -14.02
C MET A 16 36.73 3.28 -15.21
N GLY A 17 35.48 3.76 -15.25
CA GLY A 17 35.05 4.82 -16.16
C GLY A 17 35.02 6.15 -15.44
N ALA A 18 36.00 7.00 -15.72
CA ALA A 18 36.02 8.41 -15.33
C ALA A 18 35.14 9.23 -16.29
N PHE A 19 34.18 9.99 -15.76
CA PHE A 19 33.55 11.10 -16.49
C PHE A 19 33.66 12.36 -15.64
N ALA A 20 34.41 13.32 -16.18
CA ALA A 20 34.51 14.69 -15.71
C ALA A 20 33.96 15.64 -16.78
N GLY A 21 33.23 16.68 -16.34
CA GLY A 21 32.83 17.87 -17.12
C GLY A 21 31.48 17.72 -17.86
N ALA A 22 30.62 18.73 -17.99
CA ALA A 22 30.69 20.13 -17.57
C ALA A 22 29.27 20.77 -17.64
N CYS A 23 29.06 21.77 -16.78
CA CYS A 23 28.29 23.01 -16.95
C CYS A 23 26.92 23.01 -17.68
N GLY A 24 25.87 23.32 -16.92
CA GLY A 24 24.63 23.92 -17.42
C GLY A 24 23.94 24.71 -16.32
N SER A 25 24.07 26.04 -16.36
CA SER A 25 23.56 27.03 -15.40
C SER A 25 22.04 27.09 -15.37
N THR A 26 21.45 27.00 -14.17
CA THR A 26 20.04 27.34 -13.92
C THR A 26 19.96 28.49 -12.93
N THR A 27 19.60 29.66 -13.44
CA THR A 27 19.18 30.83 -12.66
C THR A 27 17.78 30.58 -12.10
N PRO A 28 17.54 30.65 -10.78
CA PRO A 28 16.18 30.66 -10.24
C PRO A 28 15.56 32.08 -10.32
N PRO A 29 14.24 32.20 -10.57
CA PRO A 29 13.54 33.47 -10.43
C PRO A 29 13.40 33.89 -8.95
N PRO A 30 13.22 35.19 -8.67
CA PRO A 30 13.25 35.74 -7.31
C PRO A 30 12.06 35.31 -6.45
N GLU A 31 12.36 35.09 -5.17
CA GLU A 31 11.39 34.98 -4.08
C GLU A 31 10.63 36.30 -3.94
N THR A 32 9.31 36.23 -3.97
CA THR A 32 8.44 37.30 -3.45
C THR A 32 7.92 36.85 -2.09
N ALA A 33 8.23 37.68 -1.10
CA ALA A 33 7.80 37.60 0.28
C ALA A 33 6.35 38.13 0.45
N ALA A 34 5.81 37.88 1.64
CA ALA A 34 4.46 38.21 2.15
C ALA A 34 3.39 37.19 1.71
N ASP A 35 2.59 36.61 2.60
CA ASP A 35 1.94 37.24 3.76
C ASP A 35 1.98 36.39 5.04
N LYS A 36 2.07 37.12 6.14
CA LYS A 36 1.67 36.70 7.48
C LYS A 36 0.19 37.00 7.59
N ASP A 37 -0.62 36.02 7.99
CA ASP A 37 -1.89 36.30 8.65
C ASP A 37 -1.94 35.48 9.93
N ASP A 38 -1.79 36.22 11.02
CA ASP A 38 -2.19 35.88 12.37
C ASP A 38 -3.68 35.48 12.39
N PHE A 39 -4.01 34.34 12.99
CA PHE A 39 -5.36 34.08 13.48
C PHE A 39 -5.28 33.48 14.88
N ASP A 40 -5.32 34.39 15.85
CA ASP A 40 -5.70 34.14 17.24
C ASP A 40 -7.19 33.76 17.29
N GLY A 41 -7.48 32.55 17.74
CA GLY A 41 -8.84 32.02 17.84
C GLY A 41 -9.02 31.27 19.15
N GLU A 42 -9.38 32.04 20.17
CA GLU A 42 -9.59 31.69 21.57
C GLU A 42 -10.78 30.74 21.82
N SER A 43 -10.54 29.78 22.73
CA SER A 43 -11.44 29.10 23.69
C SER A 43 -12.89 28.72 23.35
N SER A 44 -13.22 27.44 23.61
CA SER A 44 -14.30 27.09 24.55
C SER A 44 -14.20 25.63 25.03
N PRO A 45 -14.22 25.38 26.36
CA PRO A 45 -14.52 24.08 26.93
C PRO A 45 -16.04 23.94 27.14
N GLY A 46 -16.58 22.76 26.82
CA GLY A 46 -17.96 22.40 27.11
C GLY A 46 -18.00 21.01 27.71
N ASP A 47 -17.97 20.96 29.04
CA ASP A 47 -18.51 19.85 29.82
C ASP A 47 -20.03 19.80 29.64
N ASP A 48 -20.59 18.63 29.34
CA ASP A 48 -21.88 18.27 29.90
C ASP A 48 -22.04 16.75 30.00
N ALA A 49 -22.66 16.36 31.10
CA ALA A 49 -22.78 15.01 31.59
C ALA A 49 -24.06 14.34 31.07
N THR A 50 -24.13 13.01 31.23
CA THR A 50 -25.23 12.31 31.93
C THR A 50 -25.47 10.89 31.38
N ALA A 51 -25.59 9.97 32.34
CA ALA A 51 -25.87 8.55 32.22
C ALA A 51 -27.25 8.19 31.65
N GLY A 52 -27.40 6.95 31.19
CA GLY A 52 -28.71 6.33 30.97
C GLY A 52 -28.64 4.93 30.35
N SER A 53 -28.76 3.90 31.19
CA SER A 53 -29.10 2.52 30.83
C SER A 53 -30.31 2.41 29.91
N GLU A 54 -30.36 1.40 29.02
CA GLU A 54 -31.36 0.31 29.14
C GLU A 54 -31.11 -0.86 28.17
N SER A 55 -31.25 -2.06 28.73
CA SER A 55 -31.32 -3.34 28.04
C SER A 55 -32.65 -3.51 27.31
N ALA A 56 -32.63 -4.01 26.06
CA ALA A 56 -33.78 -4.76 25.53
C ALA A 56 -33.40 -5.74 24.40
N LYS A 57 -33.35 -7.01 24.79
CA LYS A 57 -34.04 -8.18 24.20
C LYS A 57 -33.84 -8.55 22.71
N ALA A 58 -33.27 -9.74 22.57
CA ALA A 58 -33.21 -10.57 21.38
C ALA A 58 -34.58 -10.83 20.71
N GLN A 59 -34.61 -10.73 19.37
CA GLN A 59 -35.62 -11.35 18.53
C GLN A 59 -34.98 -12.50 17.72
N LYS A 60 -35.63 -13.66 17.83
CA LYS A 60 -35.38 -14.90 17.08
C LYS A 60 -35.80 -14.73 15.61
N PRO A 61 -35.21 -15.49 14.67
CA PRO A 61 -35.36 -15.29 13.24
C PRO A 61 -36.67 -15.88 12.69
N SER A 62 -37.32 -15.13 11.78
CA SER A 62 -38.40 -15.66 10.95
C SER A 62 -37.83 -16.45 9.77
N LYS A 63 -38.41 -17.63 9.62
CA LYS A 63 -38.15 -18.65 8.61
C LYS A 63 -38.93 -18.26 7.34
N SER A 64 -38.23 -17.90 6.27
CA SER A 64 -38.82 -17.78 4.93
C SER A 64 -38.37 -18.95 4.07
N GLU A 65 -39.34 -19.78 3.71
CA GLU A 65 -39.21 -20.86 2.74
C GLU A 65 -39.20 -20.33 1.30
N LYS A 66 -38.23 -20.84 0.53
CA LYS A 66 -38.38 -21.42 -0.81
C LYS A 66 -38.91 -20.53 -1.94
N THR A 67 -38.01 -20.18 -2.86
CA THR A 67 -38.30 -20.25 -4.30
C THR A 67 -37.02 -20.71 -5.00
N ALA A 68 -37.05 -21.92 -5.54
CA ALA A 68 -36.01 -22.43 -6.42
C ALA A 68 -36.37 -21.99 -7.84
N ALA A 69 -35.67 -20.98 -8.33
CA ALA A 69 -35.56 -20.71 -9.76
C ALA A 69 -34.29 -21.42 -10.25
N ALA A 70 -34.46 -22.26 -11.27
CA ALA A 70 -33.36 -22.87 -11.99
C ALA A 70 -32.61 -21.74 -12.72
N ASP A 71 -31.39 -21.48 -12.27
CA ASP A 71 -30.44 -20.60 -12.93
C ASP A 71 -29.61 -21.45 -13.91
N GLU A 72 -29.77 -21.15 -15.19
CA GLU A 72 -29.09 -21.81 -16.29
C GLU A 72 -27.67 -21.23 -16.43
N GLY A 73 -26.68 -21.94 -15.89
CA GLY A 73 -25.36 -22.08 -16.51
C GLY A 73 -24.49 -20.82 -16.61
N GLU A 74 -24.16 -20.18 -15.49
CA GLU A 74 -22.87 -19.51 -15.39
C GLU A 74 -21.78 -20.59 -15.30
N GLY A 75 -20.89 -20.62 -16.30
CA GLY A 75 -19.73 -21.50 -16.29
C GLY A 75 -18.94 -21.29 -14.99
N ASP A 76 -18.75 -22.37 -14.23
CA ASP A 76 -17.87 -22.48 -13.08
C ASP A 76 -16.42 -22.14 -13.49
N GLU A 77 -16.14 -20.85 -13.70
CA GLU A 77 -14.78 -20.36 -13.75
C GLU A 77 -14.26 -20.42 -12.32
N ALA A 78 -13.43 -21.44 -12.05
CA ALA A 78 -12.87 -21.71 -10.74
C ALA A 78 -12.40 -20.39 -10.11
N PRO A 79 -12.81 -20.10 -8.85
CA PRO A 79 -12.66 -18.77 -8.31
C PRO A 79 -11.17 -18.40 -8.28
N ALA A 80 -10.83 -17.26 -8.90
CA ALA A 80 -9.46 -16.77 -9.02
C ALA A 80 -8.78 -16.83 -7.65
N LYS A 81 -7.66 -17.53 -7.51
CA LYS A 81 -6.93 -17.65 -6.24
C LYS A 81 -6.32 -16.29 -5.86
N SER A 82 -6.21 -16.01 -4.56
CA SER A 82 -5.49 -14.82 -4.06
C SER A 82 -4.03 -14.84 -4.51
N THR A 83 -3.42 -13.66 -4.68
CA THR A 83 -2.06 -13.48 -5.20
C THR A 83 -1.02 -13.53 -4.08
N PRO A 84 -0.12 -14.53 -4.02
CA PRO A 84 0.92 -14.64 -3.00
C PRO A 84 1.89 -13.45 -3.01
N ILE A 85 2.49 -13.13 -1.86
CA ILE A 85 3.47 -12.04 -1.79
C ILE A 85 4.76 -12.44 -2.50
N GLN A 86 5.35 -11.49 -3.22
CA GLN A 86 6.65 -11.63 -3.87
C GLN A 86 7.58 -10.46 -3.55
N ALA A 87 8.89 -10.68 -3.71
CA ALA A 87 9.86 -9.58 -3.69
C ALA A 87 9.56 -8.59 -4.83
N THR A 88 9.71 -7.28 -4.55
CA THR A 88 9.49 -6.26 -5.58
C THR A 88 10.49 -6.40 -6.72
N LYS A 89 10.01 -6.29 -7.95
CA LYS A 89 10.82 -6.25 -9.17
C LYS A 89 11.35 -4.85 -9.45
N PHE A 90 10.89 -3.84 -8.71
CA PHE A 90 11.20 -2.42 -8.94
C PHE A 90 12.28 -1.85 -8.03
N GLU A 91 12.95 -2.67 -7.22
CA GLU A 91 13.98 -2.19 -6.28
C GLU A 91 15.07 -1.36 -6.97
N ALA A 92 15.59 -1.87 -8.10
CA ALA A 92 16.63 -1.18 -8.86
C ALA A 92 16.15 0.16 -9.43
N ASP A 93 14.91 0.24 -9.88
CA ASP A 93 14.36 1.47 -10.48
C ASP A 93 14.02 2.51 -9.42
N LEU A 94 13.47 2.09 -8.28
CA LEU A 94 13.23 2.98 -7.14
C LEU A 94 14.54 3.58 -6.61
N LYS A 95 15.61 2.77 -6.55
CA LYS A 95 16.95 3.26 -6.21
C LYS A 95 17.48 4.28 -7.22
N LYS A 96 17.30 4.06 -8.53
CA LYS A 96 17.68 5.03 -9.58
C LYS A 96 16.89 6.34 -9.49
N ILE A 97 15.64 6.29 -9.01
CA ILE A 97 14.80 7.48 -8.77
C ILE A 97 15.28 8.25 -7.53
N GLY A 98 16.17 7.66 -6.72
CA GLY A 98 16.66 8.24 -5.47
C GLY A 98 15.70 8.00 -4.30
N ILE A 99 14.83 6.99 -4.39
CA ILE A 99 13.97 6.56 -3.28
C ILE A 99 14.71 5.49 -2.49
N ASN A 100 14.95 5.77 -1.21
CA ASN A 100 15.57 4.82 -0.32
C ASN A 100 14.51 3.89 0.28
N LEU A 101 14.47 2.64 -0.15
CA LEU A 101 13.48 1.66 0.30
C LEU A 101 13.59 1.28 1.79
N LYS A 102 14.69 1.61 2.46
CA LYS A 102 14.82 1.43 3.91
C LYS A 102 14.24 2.61 4.71
N LYS A 103 14.11 3.77 4.08
CA LYS A 103 13.62 5.02 4.66
C LYS A 103 12.67 5.70 3.66
N ILE A 104 11.59 5.00 3.34
CA ILE A 104 10.63 5.44 2.32
C ILE A 104 9.89 6.66 2.88
N PRO A 105 9.97 7.84 2.23
CA PRO A 105 9.16 8.97 2.61
C PRO A 105 7.68 8.70 2.26
N GLU A 106 6.76 9.41 2.91
CA GLU A 106 5.36 9.42 2.49
C GLU A 106 5.24 9.87 1.03
N LEU A 107 4.23 9.34 0.32
CA LEU A 107 4.06 9.59 -1.11
C LEU A 107 3.92 11.09 -1.42
N GLU A 108 3.30 11.89 -0.53
CA GLU A 108 3.18 13.34 -0.74
C GLU A 108 4.51 14.08 -0.61
N LYS A 109 5.45 13.55 0.19
CA LYS A 109 6.77 14.16 0.45
C LYS A 109 7.77 13.92 -0.67
N LEU A 110 7.45 13.06 -1.65
CA LEU A 110 8.26 12.92 -2.86
C LEU A 110 8.26 14.21 -3.68
N SER A 111 9.43 14.57 -4.20
CA SER A 111 9.55 15.68 -5.15
C SER A 111 8.74 15.40 -6.43
N THR A 112 8.33 16.45 -7.14
CA THR A 112 7.61 16.32 -8.42
C THR A 112 8.35 15.45 -9.44
N ALA A 113 9.69 15.55 -9.48
CA ALA A 113 10.51 14.74 -10.37
C ALA A 113 10.49 13.25 -10.00
N GLN A 114 10.50 12.93 -8.70
CA GLN A 114 10.38 11.55 -8.22
C GLN A 114 8.98 11.00 -8.49
N LYS A 115 7.92 11.76 -8.17
CA LYS A 115 6.53 11.36 -8.44
C LYS A 115 6.34 10.97 -9.91
N LYS A 116 6.76 11.82 -10.85
CA LYS A 116 6.66 11.53 -12.30
C LYS A 116 7.32 10.21 -12.72
N LYS A 117 8.40 9.78 -12.04
CA LYS A 117 9.09 8.51 -12.34
C LYS A 117 8.50 7.32 -11.58
N VAL A 118 7.90 7.54 -10.41
CA VAL A 118 7.24 6.49 -9.62
C VAL A 118 5.88 6.13 -10.19
N MET A 119 5.13 7.09 -10.74
CA MET A 119 3.77 6.83 -11.23
C MET A 119 3.68 5.68 -12.27
N PRO A 120 4.58 5.56 -13.27
CA PRO A 120 4.57 4.42 -14.18
C PRO A 120 4.82 3.07 -13.48
N LEU A 121 5.60 3.05 -12.39
CA LEU A 121 5.83 1.84 -11.61
C LEU A 121 4.59 1.44 -10.82
N LEU A 122 3.87 2.41 -10.24
CA LEU A 122 2.59 2.17 -9.56
C LEU A 122 1.53 1.67 -10.54
N GLN A 123 1.42 2.32 -11.68
CA GLN A 123 0.52 1.91 -12.76
C GLN A 123 0.78 0.45 -13.16
N LYS A 124 2.04 0.09 -13.44
CA LYS A 124 2.44 -1.27 -13.80
C LYS A 124 2.23 -2.29 -12.68
N ALA A 125 2.50 -1.89 -11.44
CA ALA A 125 2.29 -2.75 -10.27
C ALA A 125 0.83 -3.13 -10.07
N LEU A 126 -0.08 -2.19 -10.35
CA LEU A 126 -1.52 -2.37 -10.19
C LEU A 126 -2.19 -2.98 -11.42
N GLY A 127 -1.53 -2.98 -12.58
CA GLY A 127 -2.11 -3.54 -13.82
C GLY A 127 -2.94 -2.55 -14.62
N TYR A 128 -2.86 -1.24 -14.32
CA TYR A 128 -3.60 -0.24 -15.06
C TYR A 128 -2.94 0.07 -16.41
N ASP A 129 -3.74 0.10 -17.48
CA ASP A 129 -3.26 0.52 -18.80
C ASP A 129 -3.16 2.04 -18.95
N THR A 130 -3.89 2.78 -18.11
CA THR A 130 -3.95 4.25 -18.17
C THR A 130 -3.81 4.89 -16.79
N CYS A 131 -3.54 6.19 -16.77
CA CYS A 131 -3.52 6.97 -15.53
C CYS A 131 -4.94 7.21 -14.96
N GLN A 132 -5.99 6.96 -15.74
CA GLN A 132 -7.38 7.28 -15.37
C GLN A 132 -7.93 6.34 -14.29
N GLY A 133 -7.27 5.21 -14.02
CA GLY A 133 -7.60 4.34 -12.89
C GLY A 133 -7.41 5.00 -11.52
N CYS A 134 -6.60 6.07 -11.45
CA CYS A 134 -6.45 6.87 -10.23
C CYS A 134 -6.68 8.36 -10.45
N HIS A 135 -6.35 8.93 -11.61
CA HIS A 135 -6.46 10.37 -11.85
C HIS A 135 -7.72 10.76 -12.61
N ALA A 136 -8.25 11.94 -12.35
CA ALA A 136 -9.31 12.50 -13.17
C ALA A 136 -8.75 12.89 -14.55
N GLU A 137 -9.52 12.61 -15.60
CA GLU A 137 -9.15 12.98 -16.97
C GLU A 137 -8.99 14.49 -17.11
N GLY A 138 -7.86 14.93 -17.68
CA GLY A 138 -7.55 16.35 -17.85
C GLY A 138 -7.13 17.10 -16.58
N ASP A 139 -7.28 16.51 -15.40
CA ASP A 139 -6.92 17.13 -14.12
C ASP A 139 -6.24 16.14 -13.16
N PHE A 140 -4.91 16.08 -13.26
CA PHE A 140 -4.07 15.26 -12.37
C PHE A 140 -3.96 15.80 -10.93
N LYS A 141 -4.43 17.02 -10.67
CA LYS A 141 -4.42 17.64 -9.34
C LYS A 141 -5.71 17.38 -8.58
N LYS A 142 -6.82 17.15 -9.30
CA LYS A 142 -8.09 16.78 -8.68
C LYS A 142 -7.92 15.46 -7.93
N GLU A 143 -8.10 15.56 -6.62
CA GLU A 143 -8.06 14.39 -5.76
C GLU A 143 -9.25 13.47 -6.03
N THR A 144 -8.96 12.22 -6.33
CA THR A 144 -9.96 11.16 -6.50
C THR A 144 -9.96 10.24 -5.27
N ARG A 145 -10.97 9.37 -5.20
CA ARG A 145 -11.03 8.31 -4.19
C ARG A 145 -9.81 7.40 -4.25
N ASP A 146 -9.43 6.93 -5.43
CA ASP A 146 -8.35 5.96 -5.59
C ASP A 146 -6.97 6.58 -5.33
N MET A 147 -6.81 7.89 -5.54
CA MET A 147 -5.63 8.62 -5.06
C MET A 147 -5.51 8.58 -3.53
N LYS A 148 -6.63 8.76 -2.81
CA LYS A 148 -6.63 8.64 -1.33
C LYS A 148 -6.25 7.22 -0.90
N VAL A 149 -6.85 6.22 -1.52
CA VAL A 149 -6.56 4.80 -1.24
C VAL A 149 -5.08 4.49 -1.50
N ALA A 150 -4.52 4.95 -2.62
CA ALA A 150 -3.11 4.73 -2.94
C ALA A 150 -2.16 5.35 -1.91
N ARG A 151 -2.49 6.53 -1.35
CA ARG A 151 -1.68 7.17 -0.30
C ARG A 151 -1.73 6.40 1.01
N GLU A 152 -2.91 5.94 1.42
CA GLU A 152 -3.04 5.13 2.63
C GLU A 152 -2.38 3.75 2.44
N MET A 153 -2.49 3.14 1.27
CA MET A 153 -1.75 1.91 0.94
C MET A 153 -0.24 2.11 1.05
N TRP A 154 0.27 3.24 0.56
CA TRP A 154 1.68 3.58 0.68
C TRP A 154 2.09 3.76 2.15
N ARG A 155 1.32 4.53 2.92
CA ARG A 155 1.59 4.83 4.33
C ARG A 155 1.53 3.59 5.21
N HIS A 156 0.53 2.73 5.01
CA HIS A 156 0.27 1.61 5.91
C HIS A 156 0.96 0.30 5.49
N PHE A 157 1.33 0.14 4.21
CA PHE A 157 1.98 -1.10 3.75
C PHE A 157 3.39 -0.85 3.22
N VAL A 158 3.56 0.04 2.24
CA VAL A 158 4.88 0.22 1.59
C VAL A 158 5.91 0.78 2.58
N VAL A 159 5.55 1.79 3.36
CA VAL A 159 6.47 2.43 4.31
C VAL A 159 6.87 1.49 5.45
N PRO A 160 5.93 0.89 6.21
CA PRO A 160 6.27 0.13 7.41
C PRO A 160 6.53 -1.35 7.17
N LEU A 161 6.10 -1.97 6.06
CA LEU A 161 6.20 -3.43 5.92
C LEU A 161 7.41 -3.90 5.13
N ARG A 162 7.95 -5.03 5.55
CA ARG A 162 9.07 -5.74 4.95
C ARG A 162 8.69 -7.20 4.76
N SER A 163 9.37 -7.90 3.85
CA SER A 163 9.31 -9.36 3.86
C SER A 163 9.94 -9.89 5.16
N GLU A 164 9.65 -11.13 5.52
CA GLU A 164 10.24 -11.83 6.65
C GLU A 164 11.78 -11.76 6.64
N SER A 165 12.38 -11.84 5.45
CA SER A 165 13.83 -11.68 5.23
C SER A 165 14.36 -10.24 5.36
N GLY A 166 13.51 -9.27 5.71
CA GLY A 166 13.83 -7.85 5.80
C GLY A 166 13.88 -7.12 4.44
N GLY A 167 13.46 -7.79 3.36
CA GLY A 167 13.37 -7.23 2.03
C GLY A 167 12.28 -6.15 1.95
N THR A 168 12.50 -5.16 1.09
CA THR A 168 11.56 -4.05 0.94
C THR A 168 10.40 -4.45 0.04
N LEU A 169 9.20 -4.01 0.42
CA LEU A 169 7.99 -4.25 -0.35
C LEU A 169 7.64 -3.02 -1.17
N PHE A 170 6.97 -3.27 -2.29
CA PHE A 170 6.36 -2.23 -3.10
C PHE A 170 5.02 -2.73 -3.62
N CYS A 171 4.27 -1.91 -4.34
CA CYS A 171 2.91 -2.26 -4.79
C CYS A 171 2.88 -3.58 -5.58
N ASP A 172 3.92 -3.90 -6.37
CA ASP A 172 3.98 -5.13 -7.16
C ASP A 172 4.23 -6.38 -6.31
N SER A 173 4.71 -6.22 -5.08
CA SER A 173 4.90 -7.33 -4.14
C SER A 173 3.59 -8.03 -3.80
N CYS A 174 2.48 -7.29 -3.75
CA CYS A 174 1.16 -7.87 -3.48
C CYS A 174 0.28 -7.88 -4.74
N HIS A 175 0.35 -6.83 -5.56
CA HIS A 175 -0.55 -6.67 -6.70
C HIS A 175 -0.16 -7.49 -7.92
N ALA A 176 1.14 -7.66 -8.18
CA ALA A 176 1.63 -8.43 -9.33
C ALA A 176 0.97 -8.07 -10.69
N GLY A 177 0.50 -6.83 -10.86
CA GLY A 177 -0.22 -6.38 -12.06
C GLY A 177 -1.73 -6.58 -12.01
N ASN A 178 -2.33 -6.72 -10.82
CA ASN A 178 -3.77 -6.84 -10.63
C ASN A 178 -4.22 -6.01 -9.40
N GLU A 179 -5.18 -5.09 -9.57
CA GLU A 179 -5.71 -4.27 -8.47
C GLU A 179 -6.49 -5.08 -7.43
N HIS A 180 -6.95 -6.28 -7.77
CA HIS A 180 -7.75 -7.18 -6.94
C HIS A 180 -6.99 -8.46 -6.59
N VAL A 181 -6.29 -8.42 -5.46
CA VAL A 181 -5.34 -9.49 -5.06
C VAL A 181 -5.95 -10.59 -4.19
N LEU A 182 -7.18 -10.38 -3.69
CA LEU A 182 -7.82 -11.28 -2.74
C LEU A 182 -9.10 -11.87 -3.31
N ASN A 183 -9.22 -13.19 -3.24
CA ASN A 183 -10.44 -13.89 -3.60
C ASN A 183 -11.53 -13.78 -2.53
N ARG A 184 -12.20 -12.64 -2.43
CA ARG A 184 -13.21 -12.40 -1.39
C ARG A 184 -14.48 -13.26 -1.50
N LYS A 185 -14.60 -14.15 -2.50
CA LYS A 185 -15.75 -15.07 -2.64
C LYS A 185 -15.74 -16.17 -1.56
N ASP A 186 -14.57 -16.64 -1.13
CA ASP A 186 -14.43 -17.62 -0.04
C ASP A 186 -13.70 -17.00 1.16
N LYS A 187 -14.48 -16.65 2.20
CA LYS A 187 -13.94 -16.03 3.41
C LYS A 187 -12.95 -16.91 4.15
N LYS A 188 -13.16 -18.23 4.18
CA LYS A 188 -12.26 -19.15 4.89
C LYS A 188 -10.94 -19.27 4.13
N ALA A 189 -10.99 -19.37 2.81
CA ALA A 189 -9.79 -19.38 1.98
C ALA A 189 -9.01 -18.07 2.10
N VAL A 190 -9.68 -16.92 2.11
CA VAL A 190 -9.03 -15.62 2.32
C VAL A 190 -8.40 -15.52 3.70
N GLN A 191 -9.09 -15.96 4.75
CA GLN A 191 -8.54 -15.93 6.10
C GLN A 191 -7.25 -16.76 6.19
N ALA A 192 -7.28 -18.01 5.69
CA ALA A 192 -6.11 -18.88 5.67
C ALA A 192 -4.96 -18.26 4.86
N PHE A 193 -5.29 -17.67 3.71
CA PHE A 193 -4.32 -16.97 2.87
C PHE A 193 -3.70 -15.75 3.58
N MET A 194 -4.50 -14.94 4.28
CA MET A 194 -4.02 -13.78 5.03
C MET A 194 -3.07 -14.18 6.14
N GLU A 195 -3.40 -15.26 6.85
CA GLU A 195 -2.53 -15.82 7.88
C GLU A 195 -1.21 -16.32 7.27
N GLU A 196 -1.27 -17.15 6.23
CA GLU A 196 -0.08 -17.75 5.61
C GLU A 196 0.81 -16.72 4.93
N GLU A 197 0.24 -15.82 4.13
CA GLU A 197 1.02 -14.87 3.34
C GLU A 197 1.30 -13.60 4.13
N TYR A 198 0.29 -13.00 4.78
CA TYR A 198 0.44 -11.64 5.30
C TYR A 198 0.88 -11.63 6.76
N GLN A 199 0.40 -12.54 7.59
CA GLN A 199 0.82 -12.60 8.99
C GLN A 199 2.21 -13.24 9.13
N TYR A 200 2.46 -14.36 8.45
CA TYR A 200 3.72 -15.10 8.64
C TYR A 200 4.88 -14.65 7.75
N LYS A 201 4.64 -14.07 6.57
CA LYS A 201 5.72 -13.66 5.65
C LYS A 201 6.02 -12.17 5.65
N LEU A 202 5.28 -11.37 6.42
CA LEU A 202 5.53 -9.95 6.58
C LEU A 202 6.12 -9.65 7.96
N ALA A 203 7.02 -8.69 7.98
CA ALA A 203 7.58 -8.11 9.18
C ALA A 203 7.42 -6.58 9.14
N ARG A 204 7.48 -5.94 10.30
CA ARG A 204 7.52 -4.47 10.38
C ARG A 204 8.95 -3.96 10.31
N ALA A 205 9.12 -2.80 9.70
CA ALA A 205 10.39 -2.11 9.56
C ALA A 205 10.94 -1.61 10.91
N ASP A 206 10.04 -1.31 11.86
CA ASP A 206 10.35 -0.96 13.25
C ASP A 206 10.62 -2.19 14.13
N LYS A 207 10.43 -3.40 13.59
CA LYS A 207 10.58 -4.70 14.27
C LYS A 207 9.58 -4.95 15.40
N GLU A 208 8.48 -4.22 15.45
CA GLU A 208 7.35 -4.61 16.28
C GLU A 208 6.63 -5.84 15.67
N ASP A 209 5.87 -6.53 16.51
CA ASP A 209 5.15 -7.74 16.11
C ASP A 209 4.08 -7.43 15.04
N MET A 210 3.86 -8.41 14.16
CA MET A 210 2.80 -8.39 13.15
C MET A 210 1.60 -9.16 13.68
N GLU A 211 0.53 -8.45 14.02
CA GLU A 211 -0.71 -9.05 14.47
C GLU A 211 -1.86 -8.71 13.50
N CYS A 212 -2.98 -9.41 13.60
CA CYS A 212 -4.16 -9.11 12.79
C CYS A 212 -4.61 -7.64 12.98
N GLY A 213 -4.50 -7.11 14.20
CA GLY A 213 -4.82 -5.72 14.53
C GLY A 213 -3.91 -4.69 13.86
N THR A 214 -2.69 -5.06 13.48
CA THR A 214 -1.77 -4.17 12.76
C THR A 214 -2.35 -3.75 11.39
N CYS A 215 -3.08 -4.65 10.75
CA CYS A 215 -3.71 -4.40 9.45
C CYS A 215 -5.19 -3.99 9.56
N HIS A 216 -5.90 -4.53 10.54
CA HIS A 216 -7.37 -4.38 10.66
C HIS A 216 -7.81 -3.39 11.76
N GLY A 217 -6.88 -2.86 12.55
CA GLY A 217 -7.18 -2.14 13.79
C GLY A 217 -7.74 -3.05 14.88
N ASP A 218 -7.89 -2.51 16.09
CA ASP A 218 -8.31 -3.26 17.28
C ASP A 218 -9.70 -3.91 17.13
N ALA A 219 -10.58 -3.28 16.34
CA ALA A 219 -11.94 -3.77 16.08
C ALA A 219 -12.01 -4.87 15.01
N MET A 220 -10.88 -5.31 14.44
CA MET A 220 -10.83 -6.27 13.34
C MET A 220 -11.70 -5.85 12.14
N GLU A 221 -11.57 -4.59 11.73
CA GLU A 221 -12.40 -4.00 10.70
C GLU A 221 -12.05 -4.58 9.32
N THR A 222 -13.08 -5.05 8.62
CA THR A 222 -12.93 -5.68 7.29
C THR A 222 -13.12 -4.68 6.15
N LYS A 223 -13.66 -3.50 6.47
CA LYS A 223 -13.84 -2.34 5.60
C LYS A 223 -12.81 -1.27 5.91
N ILE A 224 -11.53 -1.64 5.90
CA ILE A 224 -10.41 -0.79 6.28
C ILE A 224 -10.46 0.57 5.56
N ILE A 225 -10.77 0.58 4.26
CA ILE A 225 -10.83 1.80 3.45
C ILE A 225 -11.90 2.76 3.98
N GLU A 226 -13.13 2.29 4.16
CA GLU A 226 -14.25 3.15 4.54
C GLU A 226 -14.25 3.50 6.03
N LYS A 227 -13.78 2.59 6.89
CA LYS A 227 -13.97 2.67 8.35
C LYS A 227 -12.70 3.04 9.10
N LEU A 228 -11.56 2.48 8.71
CA LEU A 228 -10.28 2.79 9.35
C LEU A 228 -9.67 4.06 8.74
N TRP A 229 -9.69 4.16 7.41
CA TRP A 229 -9.12 5.30 6.69
C TRP A 229 -10.13 6.40 6.36
N ASN A 230 -11.41 6.19 6.66
CA ASN A 230 -12.48 7.17 6.44
C ASN A 230 -12.61 7.64 4.98
N ILE A 231 -12.37 6.76 4.02
CA ILE A 231 -12.52 7.05 2.58
C ILE A 231 -13.87 6.50 2.11
N PRO A 232 -14.88 7.35 1.83
CA PRO A 232 -16.20 6.89 1.42
C PRO A 232 -16.16 6.15 0.07
N LYS A 233 -17.16 5.30 -0.18
CA LYS A 233 -17.34 4.61 -1.45
C LYS A 233 -17.77 5.57 -2.54
#